data_AF-A0A1B4FK02-F1
#
_entry.id   AF-A0A1B4FK02-F1
#
_cell.length_a   1.000
_cell.length_b   1.000
_cell.length_c   1.000
_cell.angle_alpha   90.00
_cell.angle_beta   90.00
_cell.angle_gamma   90.00
#
_symmetry.space_group_name_H-M   'P 1'
#
loop_
_entity.id
_entity.type
_entity.pdbx_description
1 polymer ?
#
loop_
_entity_poly.entity_id
_entity_poly.type
_entity_poly.pdbx_seq_one_letter_code
_entity_poly.pdbx_strand_id
1 'polypeptide(L)' 'MCSLAALRACSGKLAALEADRPDEIVTENVGCESHLNGAGRTRVRHWIELVDSLHTPDHENS' A
#
# COMPACT_ATOMS: atom_id res chain seq x y z
N MET A 1 -10.55 7.63 -15.30
CA MET A 1 -9.71 8.53 -16.12
C MET A 1 -8.59 9.10 -15.24
N CYS A 2 -7.41 8.49 -15.27
CA CYS A 2 -6.25 8.98 -14.51
C CYS A 2 -5.68 10.24 -15.20
N SER A 3 -5.62 11.35 -14.49
CA SER A 3 -5.00 12.59 -14.98
C SER A 3 -3.46 12.42 -15.04
N LEU A 4 -2.89 12.81 -16.17
CA LEU A 4 -1.54 12.47 -16.65
C LEU A 4 -0.37 12.95 -15.75
N ALA A 5 -0.63 13.77 -14.73
CA ALA A 5 0.38 14.26 -13.79
C ALA A 5 0.69 13.27 -12.64
N ALA A 6 -0.24 12.39 -12.26
CA ALA A 6 -0.06 11.46 -11.13
C ALA A 6 0.72 10.18 -11.49
N LEU A 7 0.65 9.74 -12.75
CA LEU A 7 1.20 8.45 -13.17
C LEU A 7 2.74 8.40 -13.08
N ARG A 8 3.42 9.50 -13.41
CA ARG A 8 4.89 9.57 -13.43
C ARG A 8 5.51 9.59 -12.03
N ALA A 9 4.80 10.15 -11.04
CA ALA A 9 5.22 10.12 -9.64
C ALA A 9 4.88 8.78 -8.97
N CYS A 10 3.85 8.07 -9.43
CA CYS A 10 3.41 6.79 -8.87
C CYS A 10 4.42 5.67 -9.16
N SER A 11 4.82 5.48 -10.43
CA SER A 11 5.68 4.35 -10.82
C SER A 11 7.11 4.44 -10.27
N GLY A 12 7.72 5.64 -10.32
CA GLY A 12 9.09 5.83 -9.82
C GLY A 12 9.19 5.75 -8.30
N LYS A 13 8.18 6.25 -7.58
CA LYS A 13 8.15 6.14 -6.12
C LYS A 13 7.89 4.69 -5.69
N LEU A 14 7.01 3.97 -6.38
CA LEU A 14 6.73 2.58 -6.08
C LEU A 14 7.97 1.69 -6.27
N ALA A 15 8.70 1.85 -7.38
CA ALA A 15 9.95 1.13 -7.60
C ALA A 15 11.01 1.41 -6.50
N ALA A 16 11.05 2.65 -5.99
CA ALA A 16 11.94 2.99 -4.87
C ALA A 16 11.50 2.36 -3.55
N LEU A 17 10.19 2.28 -3.28
CA LEU A 17 9.64 1.63 -2.10
C LEU A 17 9.81 0.10 -2.15
N GLU A 18 9.69 -0.51 -3.32
CA GLU A 18 9.86 -1.95 -3.53
C GLU A 18 11.34 -2.39 -3.56
N ALA A 19 12.30 -1.45 -3.61
CA ALA A 19 13.73 -1.74 -3.79
C ALA A 19 14.31 -2.65 -2.67
N ASP A 20 13.89 -2.42 -1.42
CA ASP A 20 14.30 -3.21 -0.27
C ASP A 20 13.46 -4.49 -0.07
N ARG A 21 12.59 -4.81 -1.03
CA ARG A 21 11.68 -5.97 -1.01
C ARG A 21 10.89 -6.08 0.31
N PRO A 22 10.17 -5.03 0.71
CA PRO A 22 9.34 -5.10 1.90
C PRO A 22 8.20 -6.10 1.72
N ASP A 23 7.79 -6.71 2.83
CA ASP A 23 6.62 -7.61 2.85
C ASP A 23 5.32 -6.84 2.58
N GLU A 24 5.24 -5.58 3.02
CA GLU A 24 4.09 -4.70 2.85
C GLU A 24 4.49 -3.21 2.87
N ILE A 25 3.77 -2.38 2.12
CA ILE A 25 3.88 -0.92 2.13
C ILE A 25 2.67 -0.35 2.89
N VAL A 26 2.93 0.57 3.82
CA VAL A 26 1.90 1.22 4.62
C VAL A 26 1.73 2.67 4.19
N THR A 27 0.50 3.11 3.98
CA THR A 27 0.15 4.47 3.57
C THR A 27 -0.91 5.09 4.49
N GLU A 28 -0.94 6.42 4.57
CA GLU A 28 -2.02 7.19 5.19
C GLU A 28 -3.00 7.75 4.15
N ASN A 29 -2.62 7.77 2.88
CA ASN A 29 -3.48 8.23 1.81
C ASN A 29 -4.21 7.06 1.14
N VAL A 30 -5.52 6.92 1.40
CA VAL A 30 -6.40 5.89 0.81
C VAL A 30 -6.45 5.94 -0.73
N GLY A 31 -6.27 7.13 -1.32
CA GLY A 31 -6.16 7.29 -2.77
C GLY A 31 -4.84 6.75 -3.32
N CYS A 32 -3.75 6.87 -2.56
CA CYS A 32 -2.49 6.21 -2.89
C CYS A 32 -2.61 4.69 -2.74
N GLU A 33 -3.25 4.19 -1.68
CA GLU A 33 -3.51 2.76 -1.49
C GLU A 33 -4.23 2.16 -2.72
N SER A 34 -5.34 2.77 -3.11
CA SER A 34 -6.15 2.32 -4.26
C SER A 34 -5.36 2.31 -5.58
N HIS A 35 -4.55 3.34 -5.81
CA HIS A 35 -3.74 3.42 -7.03
C HIS A 35 -2.52 2.47 -7.02
N LEU A 36 -1.87 2.31 -5.89
CA LEU A 36 -0.66 1.49 -5.77
C LEU A 36 -0.98 0.00 -5.74
N ASN A 37 -2.07 -0.41 -5.10
CA ASN A 37 -2.55 -1.81 -5.17
C ASN A 37 -2.89 -2.25 -6.60
N GLY A 38 -3.25 -1.32 -7.50
CA GLY A 38 -3.47 -1.60 -8.91
C GLY A 38 -2.21 -1.59 -9.78
N ALA A 39 -1.06 -1.16 -9.24
CA ALA A 39 0.16 -0.88 -10.01
C ALA A 39 1.41 -1.65 -9.54
N GLY A 40 1.40 -2.17 -8.31
CA GLY A 40 2.54 -2.85 -7.68
C GLY A 40 2.35 -4.35 -7.47
N ARG A 41 3.42 -5.00 -7.01
CA ARG A 41 3.37 -6.41 -6.58
C ARG A 41 3.36 -6.53 -5.07
N THR A 42 3.96 -5.56 -4.37
CA THR A 42 3.90 -5.47 -2.92
C THR A 42 2.53 -4.96 -2.48
N ARG A 43 1.95 -5.64 -1.48
CA ARG A 43 0.68 -5.24 -0.87
C ARG A 43 0.79 -3.83 -0.29
N VAL A 44 -0.22 -3.00 -0.52
CA VAL A 44 -0.32 -1.66 0.07
C VAL A 44 -1.57 -1.62 0.97
N ARG A 45 -1.43 -1.16 2.22
CA ARG A 45 -2.56 -1.01 3.15
C ARG A 45 -2.54 0.31 3.89
N HIS A 46 -3.68 0.68 4.47
CA HIS A 46 -3.77 1.84 5.33
C HIS A 46 -3.13 1.58 6.71
N TRP A 47 -2.43 2.56 7.28
CA TRP A 47 -1.76 2.37 8.59
C TRP A 47 -2.73 2.07 9.74
N ILE A 48 -3.94 2.63 9.70
CA ILE A 48 -4.98 2.34 10.71
C ILE A 48 -5.34 0.86 10.68
N GLU A 49 -5.46 0.25 9.49
CA GLU A 49 -5.73 -1.18 9.41
C GLU A 49 -4.59 -1.98 10.04
N LEU A 50 -3.32 -1.57 9.81
CA LEU A 50 -2.17 -2.23 10.43
C LEU A 50 -2.27 -2.18 11.94
N VAL A 51 -2.51 -0.99 12.49
CA VAL A 51 -2.68 -0.81 13.92
C VAL A 51 -3.86 -1.64 14.44
N ASP A 52 -5.00 -1.66 13.74
CA ASP A 52 -6.17 -2.46 14.10
C ASP A 52 -5.86 -3.96 14.15
N SER A 53 -5.10 -4.47 13.18
CA SER A 53 -4.61 -5.86 13.18
C SER A 53 -3.62 -6.18 14.30
N LEU A 54 -2.96 -5.18 14.89
CA LEU A 54 -2.09 -5.39 16.05
C LEU A 54 -2.87 -5.40 17.37
N HIS A 55 -4.06 -4.78 17.41
CA HIS A 55 -4.91 -4.73 18.60
C HIS A 55 -5.93 -5.85 18.66
N THR A 56 -6.27 -6.41 17.49
CA THR A 56 -7.14 -7.58 17.38
C THR A 56 -6.22 -8.80 17.25
N PRO A 57 -6.11 -9.67 18.27
CA PRO A 57 -5.35 -10.91 18.10
C PRO A 57 -5.93 -11.66 16.91
N ASP A 58 -5.06 -12.20 16.06
CA ASP A 58 -5.43 -12.91 14.84
C ASP A 58 -6.67 -13.77 15.09
N HIS A 59 -7.79 -13.46 14.43
CA HIS A 59 -8.97 -14.34 14.42
C HIS A 59 -8.65 -15.60 13.59
N GLU A 60 -7.59 -16.32 13.94
CA GLU A 60 -7.23 -17.61 13.39
C GLU A 60 -7.85 -18.72 14.26
N ASN A 61 -9.16 -18.92 14.08
CA ASN A 61 -9.88 -20.21 14.03
C ASN A 61 -11.38 -20.01 14.32
N SER A 62 -12.19 -19.98 13.26
CA SER A 62 -13.55 -20.55 13.22
C SER A 62 -13.87 -20.92 11.78
#